data_AF-A0A4V2AUS4-F1
#
_entry.id   AF-A0A4V2AUS4-F1
#
_cell.length_a   1.000
_cell.length_b   1.000
_cell.length_c   1.000
_cell.angle_alpha   90.00
_cell.angle_beta   90.00
_cell.angle_gamma   90.00
#
_symmetry.space_group_name_H-M   'P 1'
#
loop_
_entity.id
_entity.type
_entity.pdbx_description
1 polymer ?
#
loop_
_entity_poly.entity_id
_entity_poly.type
_entity_poly.pdbx_seq_one_letter_code
_entity_poly.pdbx_strand_id
1 'polypeptide(L)'
;MLHFQQCNGHGAVQMFGAVLPAQKSLLGTELPRDKPPMLLSFHPESQIKEMCARLGIDTKLHQLASKCSYGEQQRAAIVRCLQQPFEFLLLDEPFSHLDNNNSRLALQLILEEVEKRNAAMIMADLEPNADFPATKTLRL
;
A
#
# COMPACT_ATOMS: atom_id res chain seq x y z
N MET A 1 10.15 -8.78 -10.13
CA MET A 1 8.71 -9.00 -9.81
C MET A 1 8.62 -9.37 -8.35
N LEU A 2 8.20 -8.44 -7.49
CA LEU A 2 8.14 -8.63 -6.03
C LEU A 2 7.01 -9.62 -5.70
N HIS A 3 7.35 -10.88 -5.48
CA HIS A 3 6.39 -11.91 -5.04
C HIS A 3 6.20 -11.83 -3.52
N PHE A 4 5.31 -10.94 -3.07
CA PHE A 4 4.79 -10.98 -1.70
C PHE A 4 3.47 -11.76 -1.70
N GLN A 5 3.54 -13.03 -1.29
CA GLN A 5 2.38 -13.87 -1.01
C GLN A 5 1.55 -13.23 0.11
N GLN A 6 0.23 -13.22 -0.04
CA GLN A 6 -0.71 -12.76 1.00
C GLN A 6 -0.44 -13.52 2.31
N CYS A 7 -0.16 -12.79 3.39
CA CYS A 7 -0.11 -13.36 4.73
C CYS A 7 -1.55 -13.68 5.18
N ASN A 8 -1.94 -14.96 5.11
CA ASN A 8 -3.16 -15.47 5.72
C ASN A 8 -2.91 -15.70 7.22
N GLY A 9 -3.25 -14.73 8.06
CA GLY A 9 -3.22 -14.89 9.51
C GLY A 9 -3.58 -13.61 10.24
N HIS A 10 -4.84 -13.48 10.67
CA HIS A 10 -5.42 -12.73 11.82
C HIS A 10 -4.89 -11.33 12.22
N GLY A 11 -4.04 -10.71 11.41
CA GLY A 11 -3.53 -9.34 11.49
C GLY A 11 -3.26 -8.78 10.09
N ALA A 12 -4.13 -9.16 9.14
CA ALA A 12 -3.98 -8.79 7.73
C ALA A 12 -4.31 -7.31 7.54
N VAL A 13 -3.28 -6.47 7.42
CA VAL A 13 -3.44 -5.08 7.00
C VAL A 13 -4.09 -5.07 5.61
N GLN A 14 -5.35 -4.65 5.56
CA GLN A 14 -6.16 -4.63 4.36
C GLN A 14 -6.01 -3.28 3.65
N MET A 15 -4.96 -3.19 2.82
CA MET A 15 -4.76 -2.07 1.91
C MET A 15 -5.48 -2.38 0.61
N PHE A 16 -6.62 -1.73 0.37
CA PHE A 16 -7.37 -1.90 -0.88
C PHE A 16 -7.28 -0.61 -1.71
N GLY A 17 -6.70 -0.73 -2.90
CA GLY A 17 -6.91 0.24 -3.97
C GLY A 17 -8.15 -0.17 -4.76
N ALA A 18 -9.18 0.68 -4.81
CA ALA A 18 -10.32 0.43 -5.68
C ALA A 18 -10.06 1.05 -7.06
N VAL A 19 -10.13 0.23 -8.11
CA VAL A 19 -10.11 0.67 -9.52
C VAL A 19 -11.56 0.75 -10.00
N LEU A 20 -12.01 1.91 -10.46
CA LEU A 20 -13.37 2.05 -10.99
C LEU A 20 -13.57 1.20 -12.27
N PRO A 21 -14.82 0.82 -12.59
CA PRO A 21 -15.15 0.00 -13.76
C PRO A 21 -14.66 0.54 -15.10
N ALA A 22 -14.37 1.85 -15.22
CA ALA A 22 -13.91 2.46 -16.46
C ALA A 22 -12.58 1.84 -16.99
N GLN A 23 -11.74 1.28 -16.11
CA GLN A 23 -10.51 0.59 -16.52
C GLN A 23 -10.68 -0.92 -16.78
N LYS A 24 -11.85 -1.53 -16.49
CA LYS A 24 -12.11 -2.93 -16.87
C LYS A 24 -12.02 -3.15 -18.38
N SER A 25 -12.38 -2.14 -19.18
CA SER A 25 -12.30 -2.20 -20.63
C SER A 25 -10.86 -2.25 -21.17
N LEU A 26 -9.88 -1.71 -20.42
CA LEU A 26 -8.46 -1.72 -20.81
C LEU A 26 -7.76 -3.02 -20.43
N LEU A 27 -8.29 -3.78 -19.46
CA LEU A 27 -7.68 -5.02 -18.98
C LEU A 27 -8.18 -6.29 -19.67
N GLY A 28 -9.19 -6.20 -20.55
CA GLY A 28 -9.56 -7.17 -21.60
C GLY A 28 -9.75 -8.65 -21.22
N THR A 29 -9.63 -9.02 -19.94
CA THR A 29 -9.64 -10.40 -19.48
C THR A 29 -10.28 -10.44 -18.10
N GLU A 30 -11.26 -11.33 -17.93
CA GLU A 30 -11.76 -11.67 -16.61
C GLU A 30 -10.58 -12.15 -15.76
N LEU A 31 -10.37 -11.55 -14.59
CA LEU A 31 -9.31 -11.97 -13.66
C LEU A 31 -9.54 -13.45 -13.31
N PRO A 32 -8.57 -14.36 -13.55
CA PRO A 32 -8.73 -15.77 -13.20
C PRO A 32 -9.00 -15.91 -11.70
N ARG A 33 -10.08 -16.62 -11.32
CA ARG A 33 -10.48 -16.81 -9.91
C ARG A 33 -9.44 -17.58 -9.08
N ASP A 34 -8.55 -18.28 -9.77
CA ASP A 34 -7.56 -19.23 -9.27
C ASP A 34 -6.11 -18.68 -9.30
N LYS A 35 -5.88 -17.50 -9.90
CA LYS A 35 -4.56 -16.86 -9.94
C LYS A 35 -4.61 -15.52 -9.23
N PRO A 36 -3.67 -15.21 -8.33
CA PRO A 36 -3.59 -13.89 -7.76
C PRO A 36 -3.49 -12.87 -8.91
N PRO A 37 -4.23 -11.74 -8.86
CA PRO A 37 -4.21 -10.75 -9.92
C PRO A 37 -2.75 -10.39 -10.20
N MET A 38 -2.35 -10.56 -11.46
CA MET A 38 -1.00 -10.25 -11.89
C MET A 38 -0.80 -8.75 -11.67
N LEU A 39 0.05 -8.40 -10.70
CA LEU A 39 0.35 -7.01 -10.36
C LEU A 39 0.98 -6.36 -11.60
N LEU A 40 0.20 -5.57 -12.33
CA LEU A 40 0.77 -4.65 -13.30
C LEU A 40 1.56 -3.62 -12.50
N SER A 41 2.87 -3.51 -12.73
CA SER A 41 3.69 -2.49 -12.10
C SER A 41 3.30 -1.13 -12.68
N PHE A 42 2.55 -0.33 -11.92
CA PHE A 42 2.16 1.02 -12.33
C PHE A 42 3.39 1.94 -12.47
N HIS A 43 4.42 1.72 -11.66
CA HIS A 43 5.67 2.47 -11.70
C HIS A 43 6.84 1.62 -12.24
N PRO A 44 7.85 2.25 -12.87
CA PRO A 44 9.07 1.56 -13.28
C PRO A 44 9.87 1.04 -12.09
N GLU A 45 10.72 0.03 -12.32
CA GLU A 45 11.50 -0.62 -11.26
C GLU A 45 12.39 0.37 -10.46
N SER A 46 12.91 1.40 -11.11
CA SER A 46 13.69 2.46 -10.45
C SER A 46 12.91 3.17 -9.35
N GLN A 47 11.64 3.50 -9.62
CA GLN A 47 10.77 4.19 -8.68
C GLN A 47 10.32 3.25 -7.56
N ILE A 48 10.12 1.96 -7.84
CA ILE A 48 9.88 0.95 -6.81
C ILE A 48 11.05 0.91 -5.82
N LYS A 49 12.29 0.88 -6.35
CA LYS A 49 13.51 0.89 -5.52
C LYS A 49 13.61 2.15 -4.67
N GLU A 50 13.27 3.31 -5.23
CA GLU A 50 13.24 4.57 -4.50
C GLU A 50 12.23 4.56 -3.35
N MET A 51 11.00 4.11 -3.61
CA MET A 51 9.97 3.95 -2.59
C MET A 51 10.43 2.98 -1.48
N CYS A 52 11.03 1.85 -1.84
CA CYS A 52 11.58 0.90 -0.88
C CYS A 52 12.73 1.50 -0.06
N ALA A 53 13.62 2.29 -0.67
CA ALA A 53 14.71 2.95 0.03
C ALA A 53 14.20 4.01 1.02
N ARG A 54 13.20 4.81 0.63
CA ARG A 54 12.53 5.78 1.52
C ARG A 54 11.90 5.12 2.75
N LEU A 55 11.39 3.90 2.58
CA LEU A 55 10.83 3.11 3.68
C LEU A 55 11.86 2.18 4.35
N GLY A 56 13.14 2.25 4.00
CA GLY A 56 14.20 1.43 4.60
C GLY A 56 14.02 -0.09 4.42
N ILE A 57 13.44 -0.51 3.30
CA ILE A 57 13.24 -1.93 2.93
C ILE A 57 13.90 -2.31 1.59
N ASP A 58 14.77 -1.47 1.06
CA ASP A 58 15.52 -1.71 -0.18
C ASP A 58 16.39 -2.98 -0.11
N THR A 59 17.00 -3.25 1.05
CA THR A 59 17.78 -4.49 1.27
C THR A 59 16.92 -5.76 1.30
N LYS A 60 15.59 -5.63 1.31
CA LYS A 60 14.62 -6.74 1.44
C LYS A 60 13.92 -7.10 0.13
N LEU A 61 14.25 -6.44 -0.98
CA LEU A 61 13.60 -6.65 -2.29
C LEU A 61 13.60 -8.09 -2.79
N HIS A 62 14.61 -8.88 -2.40
CA HIS A 62 14.76 -10.28 -2.81
C HIS A 62 14.53 -11.27 -1.66
N GLN A 63 14.13 -10.77 -0.48
CA GLN A 63 13.90 -11.59 0.69
C GLN A 63 12.45 -12.12 0.70
N LEU A 64 12.27 -13.37 1.13
CA LEU A 64 10.93 -13.91 1.36
C LEU A 64 10.23 -13.13 2.47
N ALA A 65 8.96 -12.77 2.25
CA ALA A 65 8.14 -12.05 3.22
C ALA A 65 8.11 -12.71 4.61
N SER A 66 8.10 -14.05 4.65
CA SER A 66 8.13 -14.85 5.88
C SER A 66 9.40 -14.68 6.73
N LYS A 67 10.47 -14.11 6.14
CA LYS A 67 11.72 -13.79 6.84
C LYS A 67 11.80 -12.32 7.25
N CYS A 68 10.85 -11.49 6.84
CA CYS A 68 10.77 -10.08 7.20
C CYS A 68 10.03 -9.88 8.51
N SER A 69 10.37 -8.83 9.27
CA SER A 69 9.59 -8.42 10.44
C SER A 69 8.20 -7.93 10.03
N TYR A 70 7.24 -7.88 10.95
CA TYR A 70 5.89 -7.37 10.65
C TYR A 70 5.92 -5.93 10.12
N GLY A 71 6.72 -5.04 10.70
CA GLY A 71 6.89 -3.67 10.19
C GLY A 71 7.53 -3.59 8.81
N GLU A 72 8.47 -4.51 8.48
CA GLU A 72 8.99 -4.63 7.12
C GLU A 72 7.94 -5.12 6.13
N GLN A 73 7.14 -6.12 6.51
CA GLN A 73 6.02 -6.62 5.70
C GLN A 73 4.97 -5.53 5.46
N GLN A 74 4.66 -4.72 6.48
CA GLN A 74 3.71 -3.61 6.38
C GLN A 74 4.21 -2.51 5.44
N ARG A 75 5.48 -2.10 5.55
CA ARG A 75 6.10 -1.16 4.60
C ARG A 75 6.13 -1.71 3.17
N ALA A 76 6.41 -3.00 3.00
CA ALA A 76 6.35 -3.65 1.69
C ALA A 76 4.90 -3.68 1.14
N ALA A 77 3.90 -3.89 2.01
CA ALA A 77 2.49 -3.86 1.63
C ALA A 77 2.05 -2.46 1.19
N ILE A 78 2.54 -1.40 1.85
CA ILE A 78 2.34 0.00 1.43
C ILE A 78 2.88 0.22 0.01
N VAL A 79 4.15 -0.12 -0.24
CA VAL A 79 4.72 0.00 -1.61
C VAL A 79 3.89 -0.78 -2.61
N ARG A 80 3.52 -2.03 -2.29
CA ARG A 80 2.69 -2.87 -3.15
C ARG A 80 1.34 -2.24 -3.47
N CYS A 81 0.69 -1.59 -2.51
CA CYS A 81 -0.57 -0.89 -2.72
C CYS A 81 -0.40 0.28 -3.70
N LEU A 82 0.68 1.05 -3.54
CA LEU A 82 0.99 2.20 -4.40
C LEU A 82 1.43 1.81 -5.82
N GLN A 83 1.73 0.53 -6.07
CA GLN A 83 2.05 0.00 -7.39
C GLN A 83 0.81 -0.35 -8.23
N GLN A 84 -0.40 -0.18 -7.70
CA GLN A 84 -1.63 -0.28 -8.48
C GLN A 84 -2.14 1.11 -8.83
N PRO A 85 -2.77 1.32 -10.00
CA PRO A 85 -3.56 2.52 -10.20
C PRO A 85 -4.70 2.55 -9.17
N PHE A 86 -5.00 3.72 -8.61
CA PHE A 86 -6.12 3.90 -7.69
C PHE A 86 -6.68 5.32 -7.80
N GLU A 87 -8.00 5.44 -7.68
CA GLU A 87 -8.72 6.71 -7.50
C GLU A 87 -9.18 6.87 -6.04
N PHE A 88 -9.32 5.75 -5.34
CA PHE A 88 -9.62 5.68 -3.91
C PHE A 88 -8.67 4.71 -3.22
N LEU A 89 -8.09 5.18 -2.10
CA LEU A 89 -7.22 4.41 -1.24
C LEU A 89 -7.88 4.21 0.12
N LEU A 90 -8.15 2.95 0.48
CA LEU A 90 -8.68 2.58 1.79
C LEU A 90 -7.58 1.93 2.63
N LEU A 91 -7.34 2.50 3.80
CA LEU A 91 -6.29 2.12 4.72
C LEU A 91 -6.89 1.69 6.06
N ASP A 92 -6.69 0.45 6.45
CA ASP A 92 -7.12 -0.08 7.75
C ASP A 92 -5.89 -0.33 8.63
N GLU A 93 -5.71 0.50 9.65
CA GLU A 93 -4.56 0.51 10.57
C GLU A 93 -3.20 0.40 9.86
N PRO A 94 -2.90 1.27 8.87
CA PRO A 94 -1.75 1.12 7.97
C PRO A 94 -0.39 1.30 8.66
N PHE A 95 -0.35 1.73 9.93
CA PHE A 95 0.88 2.04 10.66
C PHE A 95 1.05 1.27 11.99
N SER A 96 0.15 0.35 12.32
CA SER A 96 0.12 -0.33 13.63
C SER A 96 1.41 -1.04 14.07
N HIS A 97 2.25 -1.51 13.15
CA HIS A 97 3.54 -2.18 13.47
C HIS A 97 4.77 -1.32 13.14
N LEU A 98 4.60 -0.01 12.95
CA LEU A 98 5.67 0.91 12.62
C LEU A 98 5.98 1.83 13.81
N ASP A 99 7.26 2.13 14.01
CA ASP A 99 7.65 3.23 14.91
C ASP A 99 7.25 4.58 14.31
N ASN A 100 7.21 5.61 15.15
CA ASN A 100 6.76 6.96 14.76
C ASN A 100 7.48 7.51 13.52
N ASN A 101 8.78 7.25 13.36
CA ASN A 101 9.54 7.74 12.22
C ASN A 101 9.13 7.02 10.94
N ASN A 102 9.02 5.69 10.98
CA ASN A 102 8.57 4.88 9.85
C ASN A 102 7.12 5.17 9.47
N SER A 103 6.22 5.38 10.44
CA SER A 103 4.83 5.79 10.22
C SER A 103 4.77 7.12 9.46
N ARG A 104 5.56 8.10 9.87
CA ARG A 104 5.62 9.41 9.21
C ARG A 104 6.14 9.32 7.78
N LEU A 105 7.23 8.57 7.55
CA LEU A 105 7.79 8.36 6.21
C LEU A 105 6.79 7.65 5.29
N ALA A 106 6.09 6.64 5.80
CA ALA A 106 5.05 5.92 5.08
C ALA A 106 3.86 6.83 4.74
N LEU A 107 3.36 7.60 5.71
CA LEU A 107 2.26 8.53 5.50
C LEU A 107 2.63 9.60 4.46
N GLN A 108 3.83 10.18 4.55
CA GLN A 108 4.30 11.17 3.58
C GLN A 108 4.33 10.59 2.16
N LEU A 109 4.90 9.39 1.99
CA LEU A 109 4.94 8.72 0.69
C LEU A 109 3.52 8.46 0.14
N ILE A 110 2.60 8.00 1.00
CA ILE A 110 1.21 7.76 0.60
C ILE A 110 0.55 9.07 0.16
N LEU A 111 0.68 10.15 0.93
CA LEU A 111 0.08 11.45 0.61
C LEU A 111 0.59 12.00 -0.73
N GLU A 112 1.90 11.94 -0.98
CA GLU A 112 2.48 12.35 -2.26
C GLU A 112 1.88 11.56 -3.43
N GLU A 113 1.68 10.25 -3.25
CA GLU A 113 1.15 9.36 -4.27
C GLU A 113 -0.37 9.49 -4.47
N VAL A 114 -1.11 9.90 -3.43
CA VAL A 114 -2.53 10.28 -3.50
C VAL A 114 -2.68 11.61 -4.25
N GLU A 115 -1.86 12.61 -3.92
CA GLU A 115 -1.86 13.93 -4.55
C GLU A 115 -1.52 13.85 -6.05
N LYS A 116 -0.43 13.16 -6.41
CA LYS A 116 -0.02 12.97 -7.82
C LYS A 116 -1.12 12.34 -8.68
N ARG A 117 -1.97 11.50 -8.09
CA ARG A 117 -3.07 10.81 -8.78
C ARG A 117 -4.40 11.55 -8.68
N ASN A 118 -4.46 12.65 -7.94
CA ASN A 118 -5.72 13.31 -7.58
C ASN A 118 -6.75 12.30 -7.01
N ALA A 119 -6.27 11.40 -6.16
CA ALA A 119 -7.06 10.34 -5.55
C ALA A 119 -7.63 10.78 -4.19
N ALA A 120 -8.68 10.09 -3.73
CA ALA A 120 -9.19 10.22 -2.38
C ALA A 120 -8.62 9.12 -1.47
N MET A 121 -8.46 9.44 -0.19
CA MET A 121 -7.96 8.50 0.82
C MET A 121 -8.88 8.49 2.04
N ILE A 122 -9.16 7.28 2.54
CA ILE A 122 -9.85 7.05 3.80
C ILE A 122 -8.96 6.16 4.66
N MET A 123 -8.74 6.56 5.90
CA MET A 123 -7.90 5.85 6.85
C MET A 123 -8.70 5.57 8.13
N ALA A 124 -8.69 4.32 8.57
CA ALA A 124 -9.12 3.90 9.88
C ALA A 124 -7.88 3.65 10.75
N ASP A 125 -7.90 4.18 11.97
CA ASP A 125 -6.80 4.05 12.94
C ASP A 125 -7.40 4.04 14.35
N LEU A 126 -6.70 3.41 15.30
CA LEU A 126 -7.12 3.34 16.71
C LEU A 126 -6.81 4.64 17.45
N GLU A 127 -5.75 5.33 17.04
CA GLU A 127 -5.32 6.59 17.63
C GLU A 127 -5.35 7.74 16.60
N PRO A 128 -5.67 8.98 17.02
CA PRO A 128 -5.60 10.12 16.12
C PRO A 128 -4.18 10.34 15.60
N ASN A 129 -4.01 10.27 14.28
CA ASN A 129 -2.75 10.61 13.64
C ASN A 129 -2.69 12.12 13.34
N ALA A 130 -1.86 12.86 14.10
CA ALA A 130 -1.76 14.31 13.98
C ALA A 130 -1.15 14.79 12.65
N ASP A 131 -0.35 13.94 12.00
CA ASP A 131 0.30 14.25 10.72
C ASP A 131 -0.64 13.98 9.53
N PHE A 132 -1.79 13.34 9.75
CA PHE A 132 -2.77 13.05 8.71
C PHE A 132 -3.67 14.27 8.44
N PRO A 133 -3.61 14.88 7.24
CA PRO A 133 -4.35 16.10 6.92
C PRO A 133 -5.82 15.78 6.56
N ALA A 134 -6.58 15.21 7.50
CA ALA A 134 -7.96 14.82 7.28
C ALA A 134 -8.83 16.05 6.97
N THR A 135 -9.52 16.03 5.84
CA THR A 135 -10.59 17.01 5.55
C THR A 135 -11.80 16.79 6.48
N LYS A 136 -12.02 15.55 6.91
CA LYS A 136 -13.10 15.17 7.83
C LYS A 136 -12.68 13.99 8.69
N THR A 137 -12.93 14.08 10.00
CA THR A 137 -12.74 12.98 10.95
C THR A 137 -14.10 12.51 11.44
N LEU A 138 -14.35 11.20 11.38
CA LEU A 138 -15.53 10.57 11.96
C LEU A 138 -15.10 9.84 13.23
N ARG A 139 -15.85 10.03 14.32
CA ARG A 139 -15.70 9.26 15.56
C ARG A 139 -16.97 8.41 15.69
N LEU A 140 -16.81 7.10 15.60
CA LEU A 140 -17.90 6.12 15.67
C LEU A 140 -18.11 5.64 17.10
#